data_AF-A0A218QAN7-F1
#
_entry.id   AF-A0A218QAN7-F1
#
_cell.length_a   1.000
_cell.length_b   1.000
_cell.length_c   1.000
_cell.angle_alpha   90.00
_cell.angle_beta   90.00
_cell.angle_gamma   90.00
#
_symmetry.space_group_name_H-M   'P 1'
#
loop_
_entity.id
_entity.type
_entity.pdbx_description
1 polymer ?
#
loop_
_entity_poly.entity_id
_entity_poly.type
_entity_poly.pdbx_seq_one_letter_code
_entity_poly.pdbx_strand_id
1 'polypeptide(L)'
;MANIPDSIKKTMTRDEWLLEGQTLFGKDVLQWKFRCPCCGHIATVEDYKKAGAPESAVGFSCVGRWMELRKEAFDDKDKRDIPCNYSGGGLINISPVEVDGQKVFEFGI
;
A
#
# COMPACT_ATOMS: atom_id res chain seq x y z
N MET A 1 -30.05 7.73 6.95
CA MET A 1 -29.23 7.18 8.05
C MET A 1 -28.51 5.97 7.46
N ALA A 2 -27.21 5.95 7.23
CA ALA A 2 -26.10 6.49 7.98
C ALA A 2 -25.19 7.42 7.14
N ASN A 3 -24.68 8.47 7.78
CA ASN A 3 -23.52 9.20 7.27
C ASN A 3 -22.31 8.27 7.44
N ILE A 4 -21.87 7.63 6.37
CA ILE A 4 -20.54 7.02 6.32
C ILE A 4 -19.59 8.20 6.35
N PRO A 5 -18.81 8.43 7.43
CA PRO A 5 -17.80 9.48 7.40
C PRO A 5 -16.88 9.14 6.23
N ASP A 6 -16.77 10.08 5.28
CA ASP A 6 -15.84 10.02 4.16
C ASP A 6 -14.49 9.65 4.77
N SER A 7 -14.10 8.39 4.66
CA SER A 7 -12.90 7.84 5.29
C SER A 7 -11.76 8.74 4.84
N ILE A 8 -11.14 9.42 5.79
CA ILE A 8 -10.23 10.56 5.59
C ILE A 8 -9.33 10.30 4.37
N LYS A 9 -9.71 10.88 3.21
CA LYS A 9 -8.88 10.85 2.01
C LYS A 9 -7.77 11.84 2.23
N LYS A 10 -6.54 11.35 2.31
CA LYS A 10 -5.37 12.20 2.49
C LYS A 10 -4.85 12.59 1.11
N THR A 11 -5.13 13.81 0.68
CA THR A 11 -4.58 14.38 -0.56
C THR A 11 -3.35 15.21 -0.26
N MET A 12 -2.27 15.01 -1.01
CA MET A 12 -1.03 15.77 -0.87
C MET A 12 -0.27 15.85 -2.21
N THR A 13 0.71 16.73 -2.27
CA THR A 13 1.67 16.80 -3.37
C THR A 13 2.74 15.73 -3.25
N ARG A 14 3.45 15.44 -4.35
CA ARG A 14 4.61 14.54 -4.30
C ARG A 14 5.69 14.99 -3.32
N ASP A 15 5.95 16.29 -3.21
CA ASP A 15 6.98 16.82 -2.31
C ASP A 15 6.60 16.62 -0.83
N GLU A 16 5.32 16.83 -0.50
CA GLU A 16 4.80 16.54 0.85
C GLU A 16 4.88 15.04 1.17
N TRP A 17 4.53 14.19 0.21
CA TRP A 17 4.61 12.73 0.38
C TRP A 17 6.05 12.24 0.58
N LEU A 18 7.00 12.79 -0.17
CA LEU A 18 8.42 12.50 -0.02
C LEU A 18 8.95 12.97 1.34
N LEU A 19 8.56 14.18 1.77
CA LEU A 19 8.94 14.71 3.08
C LEU A 19 8.38 13.85 4.22
N GLU A 20 7.15 13.38 4.10
CA GLU A 20 6.52 12.50 5.09
C GLU A 20 7.26 11.15 5.18
N GLY A 21 7.51 10.49 4.05
CA GLY A 21 8.26 9.23 4.03
C GLY A 21 9.66 9.40 4.62
N GLN A 22 10.35 10.50 4.29
CA GLN A 22 11.66 10.81 4.84
C GLN A 22 11.60 11.09 6.36
N THR A 23 10.53 11.72 6.84
CA THR A 23 10.32 11.99 8.27
C THR A 23 10.11 10.69 9.05
N LEU A 24 9.38 9.73 8.46
CA LEU A 24 9.04 8.47 9.11
C LEU A 24 10.18 7.44 9.09
N PHE A 25 10.90 7.33 7.97
CA PHE A 25 11.83 6.22 7.73
C PHE A 25 13.26 6.67 7.40
N GLY A 26 13.49 7.98 7.28
CA GLY A 26 14.79 8.54 6.89
C GLY A 26 15.02 8.54 5.38
N LYS A 27 16.27 8.81 4.99
CA LYS A 27 16.67 9.01 3.59
C LYS A 27 16.73 7.72 2.76
N ASP A 28 16.85 6.56 3.40
CA ASP A 28 16.91 5.29 2.69
C ASP A 28 15.51 4.82 2.28
N VAL A 29 15.16 5.06 1.03
CA VAL A 29 13.87 4.67 0.46
C VAL A 29 13.64 3.16 0.47
N LEU A 30 14.69 2.33 0.55
CA LEU A 30 14.52 0.88 0.64
C LEU A 30 13.84 0.46 1.95
N GLN A 31 13.98 1.26 3.00
CA GLN A 31 13.38 1.02 4.31
C GLN A 31 11.98 1.62 4.46
N TRP A 32 11.49 2.36 3.45
CA TRP A 32 10.16 2.94 3.51
C TRP A 32 9.11 1.83 3.46
N LYS A 33 8.10 1.94 4.33
CA LYS A 33 7.09 0.92 4.54
C LYS A 33 5.74 1.39 4.05
N PHE A 34 4.99 0.50 3.41
CA PHE A 34 3.63 0.77 2.93
C PHE A 34 2.66 -0.26 3.46
N ARG A 35 1.50 0.20 3.92
CA ARG A 35 0.42 -0.66 4.40
C ARG A 35 -0.55 -0.97 3.26
N CYS A 36 -0.79 -2.25 3.00
CA CYS A 36 -1.83 -2.66 2.07
C CYS A 36 -3.22 -2.28 2.62
N PRO A 37 -4.05 -1.52 1.88
CA PRO A 37 -5.38 -1.11 2.35
C PRO A 37 -6.38 -2.27 2.39
N CYS A 38 -6.09 -3.37 1.68
CA CYS A 38 -6.98 -4.54 1.65
C CYS A 38 -6.72 -5.50 2.81
N CYS A 39 -5.46 -5.91 3.01
CA CYS A 39 -5.11 -6.94 3.99
C CYS A 39 -4.36 -6.43 5.22
N GLY A 40 -3.99 -5.14 5.26
CA GLY A 40 -3.24 -4.54 6.37
C GLY A 40 -1.75 -4.88 6.42
N HIS A 41 -1.26 -5.79 5.57
CA HIS A 41 0.15 -6.16 5.56
C HIS A 41 1.06 -4.96 5.27
N ILE A 42 2.15 -4.82 6.04
CA ILE A 42 3.15 -3.77 5.90
C ILE A 42 4.39 -4.35 5.24
N ALA A 43 4.78 -3.78 4.10
CA ALA A 43 5.96 -4.20 3.35
C ALA A 43 6.91 -3.02 3.13
N THR A 44 8.22 -3.29 3.26
CA THR A 44 9.28 -2.35 2.87
C THR A 44 9.45 -2.34 1.36
N VAL A 45 10.01 -1.26 0.80
CA VAL A 45 10.45 -1.24 -0.61
C VAL A 45 11.45 -2.37 -0.90
N GLU A 46 12.30 -2.72 0.06
CA GLU A 46 13.20 -3.86 -0.05
C GLU A 46 12.46 -5.20 -0.23
N ASP A 47 11.31 -5.40 0.42
CA ASP A 47 10.49 -6.61 0.27
C ASP A 47 9.96 -6.75 -1.16
N TYR A 48 9.50 -5.66 -1.76
CA TYR A 48 9.09 -5.64 -3.18
C TYR A 48 10.26 -6.02 -4.09
N LYS A 49 11.44 -5.47 -3.83
CA LYS A 49 12.67 -5.78 -4.59
C LYS A 49 13.04 -7.27 -4.46
N LYS A 50 13.00 -7.82 -3.24
CA LYS A 50 13.27 -9.26 -2.98
C LYS A 50 12.25 -10.17 -3.65
N ALA A 51 10.98 -9.74 -3.75
CA ALA A 51 9.92 -10.46 -4.45
C ALA A 51 10.01 -10.36 -5.98
N GLY A 52 10.94 -9.56 -6.54
CA GLY A 52 11.04 -9.34 -7.99
C GLY A 52 9.91 -8.48 -8.56
N ALA A 53 9.27 -7.65 -7.72
CA ALA A 53 8.24 -6.73 -8.16
C ALA A 53 8.84 -5.53 -8.93
N PRO A 54 8.12 -4.97 -9.91
CA PRO A 54 8.53 -3.72 -10.55
C PRO A 54 8.42 -2.55 -9.56
N GLU A 55 9.24 -1.51 -9.72
CA GLU A 55 9.20 -0.33 -8.83
C GLU A 55 7.82 0.33 -8.78
N SER A 56 7.07 0.33 -9.89
CA SER A 56 5.70 0.86 -9.97
C SER A 56 4.68 0.12 -9.09
N ALA A 57 5.04 -1.04 -8.53
CA ALA A 57 4.21 -1.77 -7.58
C ALA A 57 4.24 -1.19 -6.17
N VAL A 58 5.36 -0.57 -5.80
CA VAL A 58 5.65 -0.12 -4.44
C VAL A 58 4.63 0.93 -4.04
N GLY A 59 3.92 0.69 -2.93
CA GLY A 59 2.86 1.59 -2.46
C GLY A 59 1.65 1.68 -3.39
N PHE A 60 1.49 0.76 -4.36
CA PHE A 60 0.36 0.73 -5.29
C PHE A 60 -0.35 -0.62 -5.31
N SER A 61 0.37 -1.72 -5.11
CA SER A 61 -0.16 -3.07 -5.05
C SER A 61 0.43 -3.80 -3.85
N CYS A 62 -0.27 -4.77 -3.28
CA CYS A 62 0.27 -5.56 -2.17
C CYS A 62 1.45 -6.41 -2.66
N VAL A 63 2.54 -6.45 -1.88
CA VAL A 63 3.74 -7.26 -2.20
C VAL A 63 3.40 -8.72 -2.46
N GLY A 64 2.35 -9.24 -1.81
CA GLY A 64 1.89 -10.61 -1.99
C GLY A 64 1.58 -10.98 -3.42
N ARG A 65 1.23 -10.02 -4.29
CA ARG A 65 1.02 -10.26 -5.73
C ARG A 65 2.23 -10.87 -6.45
N TRP A 66 3.44 -10.65 -5.93
CA TRP A 66 4.69 -11.20 -6.46
C TRP A 66 5.24 -12.37 -5.64
N MET A 67 4.51 -12.83 -4.63
CA MET A 67 4.90 -13.94 -3.78
C MET A 67 4.16 -15.22 -4.18
N GLU A 68 4.82 -16.37 -4.02
CA GLU A 68 4.20 -17.68 -4.22
C GLU A 68 3.08 -17.92 -3.20
N LEU A 69 3.37 -17.67 -1.92
CA LEU A 69 2.41 -17.78 -0.83
C LEU A 69 1.75 -16.42 -0.57
N ARG A 70 0.44 -16.35 -0.87
CA ARG A 70 -0.41 -15.17 -0.67
C ARG A 70 -1.87 -15.60 -0.48
N LYS A 71 -2.71 -14.66 -0.05
CA LYS A 71 -4.17 -14.81 -0.09
C LYS A 71 -4.82 -13.98 -1.20
N GLU A 72 -6.05 -14.32 -1.55
CA GLU A 72 -6.85 -13.53 -2.48
C GLU A 72 -7.30 -12.22 -1.82
N ALA A 73 -7.25 -11.12 -2.57
CA ALA A 73 -7.77 -9.84 -2.10
C ALA A 73 -9.27 -9.93 -1.83
N PHE A 74 -9.72 -9.31 -0.74
CA PHE A 74 -11.13 -9.34 -0.29
C PHE A 74 -11.66 -10.73 0.10
N ASP A 75 -10.80 -11.75 0.21
CA ASP A 75 -11.19 -13.02 0.81
C ASP A 75 -11.17 -12.90 2.34
N ASP A 76 -12.36 -12.72 2.91
CA ASP A 76 -12.57 -12.63 4.34
C ASP A 76 -12.56 -13.99 5.04
N LYS A 77 -12.54 -15.11 4.30
CA LYS A 77 -12.52 -16.46 4.87
C LYS A 77 -11.10 -16.91 5.18
N ASP A 78 -10.11 -16.46 4.41
CA ASP A 78 -8.71 -16.73 4.69
C ASP A 78 -8.17 -15.86 5.84
N LYS A 79 -8.09 -16.47 7.02
CA LYS A 79 -7.65 -15.82 8.26
C LYS A 79 -6.14 -15.79 8.45
N ARG A 80 -5.35 -16.29 7.49
CA ARG A 80 -3.88 -16.23 7.58
C ARG A 80 -3.40 -14.78 7.58
N ASP A 81 -2.44 -14.49 8.45
CA ASP A 81 -1.73 -13.21 8.49
C ASP A 81 -0.60 -13.22 7.46
N ILE A 82 -0.98 -13.22 6.18
CA ILE A 82 -0.08 -13.20 5.04
C ILE A 82 -0.51 -12.13 4.03
N PRO A 83 0.41 -11.63 3.18
CA PRO A 83 0.10 -10.69 2.12
C PRO A 83 -1.01 -11.19 1.17
N CYS A 84 -1.82 -10.28 0.65
CA CYS A 84 -2.80 -10.59 -0.40
C CYS A 84 -2.29 -10.22 -1.81
N ASN A 85 -3.10 -10.49 -2.83
CA ASN A 85 -2.79 -10.15 -4.23
C ASN A 85 -3.39 -8.81 -4.72
N TYR A 86 -3.90 -7.95 -3.81
CA TYR A 86 -4.57 -6.68 -4.14
C TYR A 86 -3.72 -5.75 -5.03
N SER A 87 -4.37 -5.05 -5.96
CA SER A 87 -3.74 -4.07 -6.83
C SER A 87 -4.61 -2.81 -6.95
N GLY A 88 -4.00 -1.63 -6.78
CA GLY A 88 -4.66 -0.34 -7.02
C GLY A 88 -5.05 -0.12 -8.48
N GLY A 89 -4.53 -0.92 -9.42
CA GLY A 89 -4.92 -0.91 -10.83
C GLY A 89 -6.07 -1.87 -11.17
N GLY A 90 -6.65 -2.56 -10.17
CA GLY A 90 -7.80 -3.43 -10.35
C GLY A 90 -9.12 -2.66 -10.44
N LEU A 91 -10.24 -3.40 -10.50
CA LEU A 91 -11.59 -2.84 -10.62
C LEU A 91 -11.97 -1.91 -9.44
N ILE A 92 -11.47 -2.21 -8.24
CA ILE A 92 -11.79 -1.47 -7.02
C ILE A 92 -10.51 -0.89 -6.45
N ASN A 93 -10.39 0.43 -6.45
CA ASN A 93 -9.27 1.14 -5.83
C ASN A 93 -9.71 1.73 -4.48
N ILE A 94 -9.22 1.11 -3.40
CA ILE A 94 -9.44 1.49 -1.99
C ILE A 94 -8.21 2.15 -1.35
N SER A 95 -7.25 2.60 -2.15
CA SER A 95 -6.06 3.27 -1.64
C SER A 95 -6.44 4.61 -0.97
N PRO A 96 -5.99 4.87 0.28
CA PRO A 96 -6.50 5.98 1.10
C PRO A 96 -5.79 7.31 0.85
N VAL A 97 -4.61 7.30 0.21
CA VAL A 97 -3.80 8.49 -0.05
C VAL A 97 -3.85 8.84 -1.53
N GLU A 98 -4.00 10.12 -1.86
CA GLU A 98 -3.88 10.65 -3.22
C GLU A 98 -2.69 11.59 -3.31
N VAL A 99 -1.76 11.29 -4.21
CA VAL A 99 -0.54 12.07 -4.47
C VAL A 99 -0.60 12.56 -5.91
N ASP A 100 -0.74 13.86 -6.13
CA ASP A 100 -0.86 14.47 -7.47
C ASP A 100 -1.91 13.77 -8.38
N GLY A 101 -3.06 13.38 -7.80
CA GLY A 101 -4.14 12.68 -8.50
C GLY A 101 -3.94 11.16 -8.66
N GLN A 102 -2.82 10.61 -8.22
CA GLN A 102 -2.57 9.16 -8.17
C GLN A 102 -2.86 8.60 -6.78
N LYS A 103 -3.71 7.57 -6.72
CA LYS A 103 -4.01 6.88 -5.45
C LYS A 103 -2.94 5.86 -5.08
N VAL A 104 -2.41 5.97 -3.87
CA VAL A 104 -1.33 5.16 -3.31
C VAL A 104 -1.66 4.70 -1.89
N PHE A 105 -0.89 3.74 -1.40
CA PHE A 105 -1.01 3.21 -0.05
C PHE A 105 -0.54 4.26 0.95
N GLU A 106 -1.06 4.16 2.17
CA GLU A 106 -0.48 4.90 3.30
C GLU A 106 0.86 4.29 3.72
N PHE A 107 1.69 5.12 4.36
CA PHE A 107 2.89 4.63 5.03
C PHE A 107 2.53 3.68 6.17
N GLY A 108 3.27 2.58 6.31
CA GLY A 108 3.07 1.60 7.37
C GLY A 108 4.02 1.84 8.54
N ILE A 109 3.49 2.32 9.66
CA ILE A 109 4.21 2.46 10.95
C ILE A 109 3.89 1.26 11.83
#